data_AF-A0A2A2JW89-F1
#
_entry.id   AF-A0A2A2JW89-F1
#
_cell.length_a   1.000
_cell.length_b   1.000
_cell.length_c   1.000
_cell.angle_alpha   90.00
_cell.angle_beta   90.00
_cell.angle_gamma   90.00
#
_symmetry.space_group_name_H-M   'P 1'
#
loop_
_entity.id
_entity.type
_entity.pdbx_description
1 polymer ?
#
loop_
_entity_poly.entity_id
_entity_poly.type
_entity_poly.pdbx_seq_one_letter_code
_entity_poly.pdbx_strand_id
1 'polypeptide(L)'
;MLFAVPPPWDGRQAHLFKLRYEGGTLSPDAEINIPDGLNRKVSGALVSASDGETLICHRGTFTAFRGRVPRADAFEHFQDWLMEVDDDGRSADVIAVSSTNSPSIANDIAEFLFKVKELKDQRKAELEDEAEDSDIALDGEDESGANWREQEEFEGSKSYTPSGAPCEYQYLHGPLCNALHRKLDELIDGHPELRVGKHRVDLALVDRATDKARVIFEVKTSASMSTQLYTAVGQLAYYRHCFGNADTKLILVLPASTASDFAAAEFFDDANIQVLFGEAGVFESSKGESLEKVLSSIL
;
A
#
# COMPACT_ATOMS: atom_id res chain seq x y z
N MET A 1 -1.98 -3.14 -15.18
CA MET A 1 -2.60 -1.79 -15.08
C MET A 1 -2.53 -1.14 -16.46
N LEU A 2 -3.59 -0.51 -16.95
CA LEU A 2 -3.54 0.32 -18.15
C LEU A 2 -3.20 1.76 -17.76
N PHE A 3 -2.28 2.35 -18.50
CA PHE A 3 -1.90 3.75 -18.40
C PHE A 3 -2.14 4.43 -19.75
N ALA A 4 -2.88 5.54 -19.75
CA ALA A 4 -3.18 6.31 -20.96
C ALA A 4 -2.84 7.79 -20.77
N VAL A 5 -2.18 8.36 -21.76
CA VAL A 5 -1.75 9.76 -21.81
C VAL A 5 -2.44 10.42 -23.01
N PRO A 6 -3.65 10.96 -22.84
CA PRO A 6 -4.30 11.72 -23.91
C PRO A 6 -3.56 13.04 -24.20
N PRO A 7 -3.86 13.73 -25.32
CA PRO A 7 -3.27 15.02 -25.62
C PRO A 7 -3.49 16.03 -24.48
N PRO A 8 -2.55 16.96 -24.22
CA PRO A 8 -2.75 18.01 -23.24
C PRO A 8 -4.02 18.83 -23.51
N TRP A 9 -4.69 19.27 -22.45
CA TRP A 9 -5.81 20.21 -22.53
C TRP A 9 -5.80 21.13 -21.32
N ASP A 10 -6.42 22.31 -21.40
CA ASP A 10 -6.59 23.27 -20.30
C ASP A 10 -5.30 23.54 -19.47
N GLY A 11 -4.13 23.52 -20.11
CA GLY A 11 -2.83 23.76 -19.47
C GLY A 11 -2.39 22.63 -18.51
N ARG A 12 -2.77 21.39 -18.80
CA ARG A 12 -2.33 20.20 -18.06
C ARG A 12 -2.14 18.99 -18.98
N GLN A 13 -1.21 18.12 -18.60
CA GLN A 13 -1.08 16.77 -19.10
C GLN A 13 -1.90 15.82 -18.22
N ALA A 14 -2.91 15.17 -18.81
CA ALA A 14 -3.67 14.16 -18.09
C ALA A 14 -2.98 12.79 -18.12
N HIS A 15 -3.12 12.07 -17.02
CA HIS A 15 -2.60 10.71 -16.84
C HIS A 15 -3.72 9.86 -16.27
N LEU A 16 -4.27 8.98 -17.11
CA LEU A 16 -5.42 8.15 -16.78
C LEU A 16 -4.96 6.75 -16.43
N PHE A 17 -5.44 6.21 -15.32
CA PHE A 17 -5.05 4.87 -14.87
C PHE A 17 -6.25 3.98 -14.65
N LYS A 18 -6.14 2.72 -15.09
CA LYS A 18 -7.14 1.68 -14.87
C LYS A 18 -6.48 0.39 -14.38
N LEU A 19 -6.89 -0.09 -13.22
CA LEU A 19 -6.53 -1.40 -12.70
C LEU A 19 -7.32 -2.48 -13.44
N ARG A 20 -6.65 -3.61 -13.74
CA ARG A 20 -7.24 -4.81 -14.37
C ARG A 20 -8.12 -4.50 -15.60
N TYR A 21 -7.62 -3.72 -16.56
CA TYR A 21 -8.35 -3.38 -17.79
C TYR A 21 -8.42 -4.58 -18.75
N GLU A 22 -9.64 -5.03 -19.05
CA GLU A 22 -9.90 -6.21 -19.91
C GLU A 22 -10.31 -5.83 -21.36
N GLY A 23 -10.36 -4.54 -21.68
CA GLY A 23 -10.80 -4.02 -22.99
C GLY A 23 -12.07 -3.17 -22.92
N GLY A 24 -12.42 -2.49 -24.02
CA GLY A 24 -13.63 -1.65 -24.13
C GLY A 24 -13.41 -0.16 -23.83
N THR A 25 -14.48 0.58 -23.52
CA THR A 25 -14.38 2.02 -23.24
C THR A 25 -13.59 2.27 -21.94
N LEU A 26 -12.58 3.13 -21.99
CA LEU A 26 -11.77 3.46 -20.82
C LEU A 26 -12.54 4.35 -19.84
N SER A 27 -12.78 3.82 -18.63
CA SER A 27 -13.26 4.58 -17.48
C SER A 27 -12.23 4.49 -16.35
N PRO A 28 -11.38 5.52 -16.15
CA PRO A 28 -10.25 5.43 -15.24
C PRO A 28 -10.66 5.25 -13.77
N ASP A 29 -9.85 4.51 -13.01
CA ASP A 29 -10.00 4.36 -11.56
C ASP A 29 -9.54 5.64 -10.83
N ALA A 30 -8.46 6.26 -11.32
CA ALA A 30 -8.06 7.60 -10.93
C ALA A 30 -7.26 8.30 -12.04
N GLU A 31 -7.02 9.59 -11.80
CA GLU A 31 -6.24 10.47 -12.68
C GLU A 31 -5.18 11.19 -11.87
N ILE A 32 -3.97 11.33 -12.42
CA ILE A 32 -2.91 12.17 -11.84
C ILE A 32 -2.54 13.24 -12.87
N ASN A 33 -3.36 14.27 -12.96
CA ASN A 33 -3.20 15.30 -13.98
C ASN A 33 -2.09 16.27 -13.55
N ILE A 34 -1.07 16.49 -14.38
CA ILE A 34 0.06 17.37 -14.08
C ILE A 34 -0.11 18.69 -14.83
N PRO A 35 -0.11 19.85 -14.16
CA PRO A 35 -0.25 21.13 -14.84
C PRO A 35 1.03 21.56 -15.56
N ASP A 36 0.91 22.34 -16.63
CA ASP A 36 2.04 22.91 -17.40
C ASP A 36 2.77 24.06 -16.66
N GLY A 37 2.40 24.29 -15.39
CA GLY A 37 2.91 25.32 -14.49
C GLY A 37 2.15 25.31 -13.17
N LEU A 38 2.26 26.36 -12.36
CA LEU A 38 1.56 26.42 -11.08
C LEU A 38 0.04 26.56 -11.29
N ASN A 39 -0.69 25.46 -11.05
CA ASN A 39 -2.15 25.47 -11.08
C ASN A 39 -2.74 24.63 -9.93
N ARG A 40 -3.14 25.32 -8.86
CA ARG A 40 -3.70 24.71 -7.64
C ARG A 40 -5.08 24.06 -7.82
N LYS A 41 -5.72 24.25 -8.99
CA LYS A 41 -7.00 23.61 -9.33
C LYS A 41 -6.82 22.21 -9.93
N VAL A 42 -5.62 21.92 -10.43
CA VAL A 42 -5.29 20.60 -10.96
C VAL A 42 -4.88 19.70 -9.80
N SER A 43 -5.38 18.46 -9.79
CA SER A 43 -5.23 17.57 -8.65
C SER A 43 -3.83 16.99 -8.52
N GLY A 44 -3.09 16.77 -9.60
CA GLY A 44 -1.69 16.35 -9.54
C GLY A 44 -0.74 17.53 -9.42
N ALA A 45 0.46 17.25 -8.91
CA ALA A 45 1.57 18.19 -8.83
C ALA A 45 2.89 17.44 -8.99
N LEU A 46 3.90 18.13 -9.54
CA LEU A 46 5.29 17.72 -9.40
C LEU A 46 5.92 18.59 -8.31
N VAL A 47 6.58 17.95 -7.35
CA VAL A 47 7.23 18.63 -6.22
C VAL A 47 8.71 18.31 -6.27
N SER A 48 9.56 19.34 -6.21
CA SER A 48 10.99 19.15 -6.02
C SER A 48 11.28 18.94 -4.54
N ALA A 49 11.81 17.76 -4.19
CA ALA A 49 12.30 17.47 -2.86
C ALA A 49 13.65 18.18 -2.61
N SER A 50 14.04 18.29 -1.34
CA SER A 50 15.24 19.02 -0.90
C SER A 50 16.55 18.38 -1.37
N ASP A 51 16.53 17.10 -1.73
CA ASP A 51 17.63 16.31 -2.29
C ASP A 51 17.74 16.42 -3.83
N GLY A 52 16.83 17.15 -4.46
CA GLY A 52 16.75 17.30 -5.91
C GLY A 52 15.93 16.21 -6.61
N GLU A 53 15.34 15.27 -5.89
CA GLU A 53 14.36 14.36 -6.46
C GLU A 53 13.08 15.09 -6.86
N THR A 54 12.43 14.60 -7.92
CA THR A 54 11.10 15.10 -8.32
C THR A 54 10.07 14.06 -7.96
N LEU A 55 9.14 14.45 -7.09
CA LEU A 55 8.03 13.63 -6.63
C LEU A 55 6.78 13.93 -7.46
N ILE A 56 6.02 12.88 -7.72
CA ILE A 56 4.65 12.90 -8.22
C ILE A 56 3.75 12.95 -6.98
N CYS A 57 2.95 14.00 -6.88
CA CYS A 57 2.07 14.24 -5.74
C CYS A 57 0.62 14.45 -6.20
N HIS A 58 -0.31 14.30 -5.26
CA HIS A 58 -1.73 14.56 -5.45
C HIS A 58 -2.31 15.46 -4.35
N ARG A 59 -3.12 16.45 -4.71
CA ARG A 59 -3.66 17.49 -3.81
C ARG A 59 -4.95 17.07 -3.08
N GLY A 60 -5.26 15.78 -3.03
CA GLY A 60 -6.44 15.23 -2.35
C GLY A 60 -7.80 15.60 -2.95
N THR A 61 -7.86 16.00 -4.22
CA THR A 61 -9.14 16.28 -4.88
C THR A 61 -9.63 15.02 -5.58
N PHE A 62 -10.59 14.34 -4.98
CA PHE A 62 -11.21 13.13 -5.52
C PHE A 62 -12.71 13.34 -5.75
N THR A 63 -13.26 12.57 -6.70
CA THR A 63 -14.70 12.50 -6.95
C THR A 63 -15.14 11.07 -6.75
N ALA A 64 -16.14 10.86 -5.89
CA ALA A 64 -16.75 9.56 -5.62
C ALA A 64 -18.25 9.66 -5.89
N PHE A 65 -18.75 8.75 -6.73
CA PHE A 65 -20.18 8.58 -7.01
C PHE A 65 -20.93 9.88 -7.39
N ARG A 66 -21.60 10.54 -6.43
CA ARG A 66 -22.46 11.72 -6.60
C ARG A 66 -21.77 13.06 -6.28
N GLY A 67 -20.52 13.06 -5.84
CA GLY A 67 -19.92 14.30 -5.34
C GLY A 67 -18.40 14.29 -5.22
N ARG A 68 -17.88 15.47 -4.94
CA ARG A 68 -16.48 15.65 -4.56
C ARG A 68 -16.29 15.10 -3.15
N VAL A 69 -15.25 14.30 -2.93
CA VAL A 69 -14.86 13.88 -1.58
C VAL A 69 -14.27 15.11 -0.86
N PRO A 70 -14.76 15.45 0.34
CA PRO A 70 -14.17 16.52 1.14
C PRO A 70 -12.67 16.27 1.36
N ARG A 71 -11.89 17.35 1.30
CA ARG A 71 -10.43 17.24 1.36
C ARG A 71 -9.94 16.70 2.71
N ALA A 72 -10.61 17.06 3.81
CA ALA A 72 -10.25 16.60 5.15
C ALA A 72 -10.28 15.07 5.21
N ASP A 73 -11.38 14.48 4.77
CA ASP A 73 -11.63 13.05 4.81
C ASP A 73 -10.71 12.28 3.84
N ALA A 74 -10.42 12.89 2.67
CA ALA A 74 -9.38 12.37 1.79
C ALA A 74 -7.99 12.41 2.44
N PHE A 75 -7.68 13.44 3.23
CA PHE A 75 -6.38 13.56 3.89
C PHE A 75 -6.25 12.63 5.09
N GLU A 76 -7.33 12.40 5.82
CA GLU A 76 -7.42 11.38 6.85
C GLU A 76 -7.17 9.98 6.27
N HIS A 77 -7.85 9.62 5.17
CA HIS A 77 -7.64 8.34 4.50
C HIS A 77 -6.22 8.13 3.96
N PHE A 78 -5.55 9.21 3.58
CA PHE A 78 -4.19 9.21 3.03
C PHE A 78 -3.15 9.74 4.03
N GLN A 79 -3.44 9.73 5.34
CA GLN A 79 -2.59 10.39 6.35
C GLN A 79 -1.13 9.95 6.30
N ASP A 80 -0.88 8.66 6.09
CA ASP A 80 0.49 8.09 6.02
C ASP A 80 1.26 8.53 4.77
N TRP A 81 0.57 9.13 3.80
CA TRP A 81 1.10 9.56 2.50
C TRP A 81 1.20 11.09 2.43
N LEU A 82 0.78 11.81 3.47
CA LEU A 82 0.84 13.26 3.47
C LEU A 82 2.28 13.75 3.67
N MET A 83 2.62 14.79 2.91
CA MET A 83 3.84 15.56 3.07
C MET A 83 3.52 17.05 2.95
N GLU A 84 4.16 17.85 3.81
CA GLU A 84 4.11 19.31 3.70
C GLU A 84 5.11 19.77 2.62
N VAL A 85 4.66 20.66 1.72
CA VAL A 85 5.49 21.21 0.64
C VAL A 85 5.34 22.72 0.54
N ASP A 86 6.39 23.39 0.04
CA ASP A 86 6.27 24.80 -0.36
C ASP A 86 5.63 24.88 -1.76
N ASP A 87 4.36 25.25 -1.81
CA ASP A 87 3.57 25.46 -3.01
C ASP A 87 3.59 26.94 -3.42
N ASP A 88 4.77 27.41 -3.86
CA ASP A 88 5.03 28.79 -4.29
C ASP A 88 4.77 29.83 -3.17
N GLY A 89 5.56 29.72 -2.09
CA GLY A 89 5.49 30.59 -0.92
C GLY A 89 4.33 30.26 0.03
N ARG A 90 3.70 29.10 -0.13
CA ARG A 90 2.59 28.62 0.72
C ARG A 90 2.88 27.19 1.14
N SER A 91 3.00 26.97 2.45
CA SER A 91 2.96 25.61 2.99
C SER A 91 1.62 24.96 2.65
N ALA A 92 1.66 23.74 2.12
CA ALA A 92 0.49 22.94 1.80
C ALA A 92 0.78 21.44 1.93
N ASP A 93 -0.16 20.69 2.49
CA ASP A 93 -0.09 19.23 2.47
C ASP A 93 -0.52 18.66 1.12
N VAL A 94 0.25 17.69 0.64
CA VAL A 94 -0.02 16.89 -0.55
C VAL A 94 0.21 15.41 -0.26
N ILE A 95 -0.46 14.54 -1.01
CA ILE A 95 -0.27 13.09 -0.98
C ILE A 95 0.93 12.77 -1.87
N ALA A 96 2.03 12.28 -1.29
CA ALA A 96 3.18 11.80 -2.05
C ALA A 96 2.84 10.46 -2.70
N VAL A 97 2.86 10.39 -4.04
CA VAL A 97 2.51 9.17 -4.76
C VAL A 97 3.77 8.37 -5.12
N SER A 98 4.72 8.99 -5.81
CA SER A 98 5.94 8.30 -6.25
C SER A 98 7.08 9.28 -6.55
N SER A 99 8.35 8.86 -6.43
CA SER A 99 9.46 9.57 -7.07
C SER A 99 9.48 9.27 -8.58
N THR A 100 9.73 10.29 -9.40
CA THR A 100 9.88 10.14 -10.87
C THR A 100 11.05 9.24 -11.27
N ASN A 101 12.03 9.08 -10.37
CA ASN A 101 13.17 8.18 -10.56
C ASN A 101 12.97 6.82 -9.88
N SER A 102 11.80 6.58 -9.27
CA SER A 102 11.52 5.34 -8.55
C SER A 102 11.53 4.15 -9.52
N PRO A 103 12.34 3.11 -9.29
CA PRO A 103 12.27 1.87 -10.07
C PRO A 103 10.94 1.13 -9.85
N SER A 104 10.17 1.50 -8.82
CA SER A 104 8.85 0.94 -8.51
C SER A 104 7.69 1.90 -8.86
N ILE A 105 7.92 2.98 -9.61
CA ILE A 105 6.91 4.01 -9.92
C ILE A 105 5.53 3.46 -10.34
N ALA A 106 5.50 2.41 -11.17
CA ALA A 106 4.26 1.78 -11.59
C ALA A 106 3.50 1.10 -10.44
N ASN A 107 4.23 0.49 -9.49
CA ASN A 107 3.66 -0.11 -8.28
C ASN A 107 3.20 0.95 -7.29
N ASP A 108 3.99 2.00 -7.11
CA ASP A 108 3.64 3.14 -6.24
C ASP A 108 2.32 3.79 -6.70
N ILE A 109 2.19 4.03 -8.01
CA ILE A 109 0.95 4.53 -8.60
C ILE A 109 -0.17 3.50 -8.45
N ALA A 110 0.08 2.21 -8.67
CA ALA A 110 -0.96 1.19 -8.51
C ALA A 110 -1.53 1.17 -7.09
N GLU A 111 -0.68 1.26 -6.05
CA GLU A 111 -1.14 1.36 -4.66
C GLU A 111 -1.96 2.61 -4.39
N PHE A 112 -1.52 3.75 -4.91
CA PHE A 112 -2.32 4.96 -4.85
C PHE A 112 -3.72 4.73 -5.44
N LEU A 113 -3.84 4.08 -6.59
CA LEU A 113 -5.14 3.77 -7.21
C LEU A 113 -6.00 2.84 -6.35
N PHE A 114 -5.40 1.84 -5.72
CA PHE A 114 -6.11 0.95 -4.81
C PHE A 114 -6.64 1.71 -3.59
N LYS A 115 -5.82 2.58 -3.00
CA LYS A 115 -6.25 3.46 -1.90
C LYS A 115 -7.34 4.44 -2.33
N VAL A 116 -7.28 4.99 -3.54
CA VAL A 116 -8.36 5.81 -4.11
C VAL A 116 -9.64 5.01 -4.28
N LYS A 117 -9.55 3.75 -4.70
CA LYS A 117 -10.72 2.87 -4.82
C LYS A 117 -11.34 2.57 -3.45
N GLU A 118 -10.52 2.23 -2.45
CA GLU A 118 -10.96 2.04 -1.06
C GLU A 118 -11.71 3.27 -0.54
N LEU A 119 -11.14 4.47 -0.73
CA LEU A 119 -11.80 5.73 -0.35
C LEU A 119 -13.17 5.88 -1.03
N LYS A 120 -13.26 5.58 -2.33
CA LYS A 120 -14.52 5.69 -3.08
C LYS A 120 -15.55 4.66 -2.63
N ASP A 121 -15.13 3.44 -2.33
CA ASP A 121 -15.99 2.35 -1.89
C ASP A 121 -16.52 2.61 -0.46
N GLN A 122 -15.68 3.08 0.46
CA GLN A 122 -16.09 3.53 1.80
C GLN A 122 -17.14 4.63 1.72
N ARG A 123 -16.92 5.65 0.88
CA ARG A 123 -17.91 6.71 0.66
C ARG A 123 -19.22 6.25 0.07
N LYS A 124 -19.16 5.21 -0.77
CA LYS A 124 -20.37 4.62 -1.33
C LYS A 124 -21.17 3.92 -0.23
N ALA A 125 -20.49 3.14 0.62
CA ALA A 125 -21.11 2.47 1.76
C ALA A 125 -21.73 3.47 2.75
N GLU A 126 -20.99 4.50 3.18
CA GLU A 126 -21.52 5.54 4.08
C GLU A 126 -22.78 6.23 3.54
N LEU A 127 -22.85 6.50 2.23
CA LEU A 127 -24.01 7.14 1.60
C LEU A 127 -25.18 6.18 1.37
N GLU A 128 -24.92 4.88 1.26
CA GLU A 128 -25.95 3.83 1.19
C GLU A 128 -26.50 3.57 2.60
N ASP A 129 -25.63 3.54 3.61
CA ASP A 129 -25.98 3.45 5.02
C ASP A 129 -26.74 4.69 5.49
N GLU A 130 -26.31 5.92 5.18
CA GLU A 130 -27.07 7.15 5.50
C GLU A 130 -28.46 7.20 4.84
N ALA A 131 -28.66 6.50 3.73
CA ALA A 131 -29.97 6.38 3.09
C ALA A 131 -30.86 5.33 3.78
N GLU A 132 -30.27 4.27 4.32
CA GLU A 132 -30.96 3.21 5.07
C GLU A 132 -31.20 3.59 6.55
N ASP A 133 -30.30 4.36 7.16
CA ASP A 133 -30.30 4.81 8.57
C ASP A 133 -31.26 6.00 8.82
N SER A 134 -31.98 6.44 7.78
CA SER A 134 -33.16 7.28 7.93
C SER A 134 -34.38 6.52 8.48
N ASP A 135 -34.31 5.19 8.55
CA ASP A 135 -35.30 4.28 9.13
C ASP A 135 -34.63 3.23 10.03
N ILE A 136 -34.18 3.59 11.24
CA ILE A 136 -34.36 2.84 12.52
C ILE A 136 -33.46 3.42 13.62
N ALA A 137 -34.08 3.75 14.76
CA ALA A 137 -33.43 4.23 15.96
C ALA A 137 -32.84 3.09 16.82
N LEU A 138 -31.65 3.35 17.37
CA LEU A 138 -31.11 3.04 18.72
C LEU A 138 -31.39 1.66 19.34
N ASP A 139 -30.32 0.92 19.66
CA ASP A 139 -29.91 0.63 21.04
C ASP A 139 -28.74 -0.38 21.09
N GLY A 140 -27.87 -0.24 22.11
CA GLY A 140 -27.21 -1.39 22.73
C GLY A 140 -25.69 -1.34 22.90
N GLU A 141 -25.26 -0.87 24.07
CA GLU A 141 -23.93 -1.02 24.68
C GLU A 141 -23.58 -2.52 24.93
N ASP A 142 -22.30 -2.93 24.88
CA ASP A 142 -21.50 -3.29 26.08
C ASP A 142 -20.08 -3.86 25.83
N GLU A 143 -19.13 -3.27 26.57
CA GLU A 143 -17.92 -3.73 27.27
C GLU A 143 -17.00 -4.94 26.88
N SER A 144 -15.71 -4.57 26.69
CA SER A 144 -14.50 -5.03 27.43
C SER A 144 -13.73 -6.33 27.05
N GLY A 145 -12.39 -6.20 26.88
CA GLY A 145 -11.41 -7.30 27.05
C GLY A 145 -10.11 -7.30 26.19
N ALA A 146 -9.03 -6.69 26.70
CA ALA A 146 -7.62 -6.58 26.23
C ALA A 146 -6.96 -7.83 25.54
N ASN A 147 -5.95 -7.77 24.65
CA ASN A 147 -5.18 -6.69 23.99
C ASN A 147 -4.38 -7.26 22.78
N TRP A 148 -5.02 -7.33 21.60
CA TRP A 148 -4.37 -7.02 20.33
C TRP A 148 -4.67 -5.55 20.08
N ARG A 149 -3.94 -4.66 20.75
CA ARG A 149 -4.17 -3.25 20.52
C ARG A 149 -3.74 -2.95 19.09
N GLU A 150 -4.69 -2.52 18.28
CA GLU A 150 -4.55 -1.28 17.53
C GLU A 150 -3.91 -0.26 18.49
N GLN A 151 -2.58 -0.23 18.53
CA GLN A 151 -1.94 0.96 19.04
C GLN A 151 -2.07 1.96 17.91
N GLU A 152 -3.10 2.80 18.03
CA GLU A 152 -2.95 4.22 17.76
C GLU A 152 -1.54 4.63 18.23
N GLU A 153 -0.66 4.92 17.27
CA GLU A 153 0.57 5.58 17.60
C GLU A 153 0.26 7.04 17.95
N PHE A 154 0.00 7.24 19.25
CA PHE A 154 0.27 8.43 20.05
C PHE A 154 -0.83 9.52 20.17
N GLU A 155 -1.62 9.43 21.25
CA GLU A 155 -2.22 10.61 21.90
C GLU A 155 -1.17 11.34 22.76
N GLY A 156 -0.84 12.54 22.31
CA GLY A 156 -0.22 13.58 23.12
C GLY A 156 -0.37 14.91 22.39
N SER A 157 -0.91 15.92 23.05
CA SER A 157 -0.98 17.27 22.49
C SER A 157 0.43 17.83 22.33
N LYS A 158 0.99 17.73 21.13
CA LYS A 158 2.16 18.51 20.72
C LYS A 158 1.67 19.77 20.03
N SER A 159 1.74 20.89 20.75
CA SER A 159 1.98 22.16 20.09
C SER A 159 3.38 22.07 19.48
N TYR A 160 3.47 22.06 18.14
CA TYR A 160 4.77 22.03 17.48
C TYR A 160 4.98 23.30 16.65
N THR A 161 5.79 24.18 17.23
CA THR A 161 6.56 25.22 16.54
C THR A 161 7.62 24.55 15.66
N PRO A 162 7.82 24.99 14.41
CA PRO A 162 8.64 24.29 13.44
C PRO A 162 10.12 24.41 13.80
N SER A 163 10.81 23.28 13.97
CA SER A 163 12.28 23.26 14.04
C SER A 163 12.86 22.39 12.93
N GLY A 164 13.05 23.01 11.76
CA GLY A 164 14.23 22.93 10.88
C GLY A 164 15.08 21.65 10.75
N ALA A 165 14.54 20.45 10.93
CA ALA A 165 15.21 19.20 10.60
C ALA A 165 14.65 18.64 9.30
N PRO A 166 15.49 18.14 8.37
CA PRO A 166 15.01 17.51 7.15
C PRO A 166 14.11 16.34 7.54
N CYS A 167 12.86 16.39 7.07
CA CYS A 167 11.95 15.27 7.14
C CYS A 167 12.56 14.16 6.26
N GLU A 168 13.31 13.25 6.86
CA GLU A 168 13.67 11.98 6.24
C GLU A 168 12.37 11.20 6.08
N TYR A 169 11.72 11.41 4.94
CA TYR A 169 10.54 10.68 4.50
C TYR A 169 10.99 9.25 4.15
N GLN A 170 11.21 8.42 5.17
CA GLN A 170 11.25 6.98 5.02
C GLN A 170 9.85 6.55 4.60
N TYR A 171 9.62 6.51 3.28
CA TYR A 171 8.57 5.79 2.59
C TYR A 171 8.02 4.65 3.46
N LEU A 172 6.94 4.92 4.20
CA LEU A 172 6.35 3.95 5.11
C LEU A 172 5.85 2.77 4.28
N HIS A 173 6.51 1.63 4.47
CA HIS A 173 6.17 0.28 4.03
C HIS A 173 5.78 0.17 2.53
N GLY A 174 6.78 -0.18 1.72
CA GLY A 174 6.74 -0.08 0.27
C GLY A 174 5.53 -0.75 -0.42
N PRO A 175 5.16 -0.27 -1.64
CA PRO A 175 3.92 -0.63 -2.33
C PRO A 175 3.69 -2.14 -2.49
N LEU A 176 4.77 -2.91 -2.66
CA LEU A 176 4.73 -4.37 -2.73
C LEU A 176 4.19 -5.03 -1.46
N CYS A 177 4.49 -4.47 -0.27
CA CYS A 177 4.00 -4.96 1.02
C CYS A 177 2.50 -4.69 1.17
N ASN A 178 2.04 -3.49 0.78
CA ASN A 178 0.62 -3.16 0.83
C ASN A 178 -0.21 -4.00 -0.15
N ALA A 179 0.30 -4.21 -1.38
CA ALA A 179 -0.29 -5.15 -2.33
C ALA A 179 -0.43 -6.55 -1.73
N LEU A 180 0.59 -7.02 -1.01
CA LEU A 180 0.60 -8.34 -0.41
C LEU A 180 -0.39 -8.43 0.74
N HIS A 181 -0.46 -7.43 1.61
CA HIS A 181 -1.43 -7.39 2.71
C HIS A 181 -2.87 -7.52 2.20
N ARG A 182 -3.26 -6.67 1.24
CA ARG A 182 -4.62 -6.70 0.66
C ARG A 182 -4.92 -8.05 0.02
N LYS A 183 -3.94 -8.61 -0.69
CA LYS A 183 -4.10 -9.94 -1.27
C LYS A 183 -4.28 -11.02 -0.19
N LEU A 184 -3.55 -10.94 0.92
CA LEU A 184 -3.71 -11.87 2.03
C LEU A 184 -5.09 -11.71 2.70
N ASP A 185 -5.58 -10.48 2.89
CA ASP A 185 -6.93 -10.23 3.42
C ASP A 185 -8.00 -10.87 2.54
N GLU A 186 -7.91 -10.70 1.22
CA GLU A 186 -8.81 -11.35 0.25
C GLU A 186 -8.76 -12.89 0.35
N LEU A 187 -7.57 -13.46 0.62
CA LEU A 187 -7.39 -14.91 0.64
C LEU A 187 -7.83 -15.58 1.93
N ILE A 188 -7.80 -14.84 3.05
CA ILE A 188 -8.31 -15.35 4.32
C ILE A 188 -9.81 -15.08 4.50
N ASP A 189 -10.48 -14.44 3.53
CA ASP A 189 -11.93 -14.29 3.53
C ASP A 189 -12.57 -15.67 3.40
N GLY A 190 -13.16 -16.16 4.50
CA GLY A 190 -13.64 -17.55 4.65
C GLY A 190 -12.79 -18.44 5.56
N HIS A 191 -11.67 -17.94 6.08
CA HIS A 191 -10.76 -18.64 7.01
C HIS A 191 -10.71 -17.92 8.37
N PRO A 192 -11.78 -17.99 9.19
CA PRO A 192 -11.91 -17.21 10.43
C PRO A 192 -10.84 -17.56 11.47
N GLU A 193 -10.20 -18.73 11.37
CA GLU A 193 -9.08 -19.15 12.21
C GLU A 193 -7.78 -18.39 11.92
N LEU A 194 -7.70 -17.67 10.79
CA LEU A 194 -6.55 -16.89 10.38
C LEU A 194 -6.78 -15.39 10.55
N ARG A 195 -5.67 -14.66 10.58
CA ARG A 195 -5.62 -13.21 10.44
C ARG A 195 -4.31 -12.78 9.82
N VAL A 196 -4.33 -11.66 9.11
CA VAL A 196 -3.09 -10.99 8.69
C VAL A 196 -2.54 -10.21 9.88
N GLY A 197 -1.26 -10.43 10.19
CA GLY A 197 -0.55 -9.75 11.28
C GLY A 197 0.61 -8.92 10.75
N LYS A 198 0.74 -7.70 11.26
CA LYS A 198 1.93 -6.85 11.13
C LYS A 198 2.54 -6.66 12.52
N HIS A 199 3.84 -6.92 12.67
CA HIS A 199 4.55 -6.61 13.93
C HIS A 199 6.01 -6.27 13.62
N ARG A 200 6.98 -7.03 14.15
CA ARG A 200 8.40 -6.91 13.76
C ARG A 200 8.70 -7.58 12.43
N VAL A 201 7.71 -8.27 11.88
CA VAL A 201 7.72 -8.87 10.54
C VAL A 201 6.95 -7.97 9.60
N ASP A 202 7.30 -7.98 8.31
CA ASP A 202 6.55 -7.20 7.32
C ASP A 202 5.09 -7.67 7.27
N LEU A 203 4.87 -8.97 7.05
CA LEU A 203 3.55 -9.59 7.07
C LEU A 203 3.61 -11.03 7.58
N ALA A 204 2.51 -11.49 8.18
CA ALA A 204 2.33 -12.88 8.55
C ALA A 204 0.86 -13.31 8.46
N LEU A 205 0.64 -14.59 8.17
CA LEU A 205 -0.64 -15.25 8.45
C LEU A 205 -0.55 -15.91 9.82
N VAL A 206 -1.40 -15.47 10.75
CA VAL A 206 -1.36 -15.88 12.16
C VAL A 206 -2.59 -16.71 12.48
N ASP A 207 -2.37 -17.85 13.10
CA ASP A 207 -3.43 -18.70 13.64
C ASP A 207 -3.99 -18.06 14.93
N ARG A 208 -5.29 -17.76 14.95
CA ARG A 208 -5.93 -17.05 16.06
C ARG A 208 -5.96 -17.84 17.36
N ALA A 209 -5.99 -19.17 17.29
CA ALA A 209 -6.10 -20.01 18.48
C ALA A 209 -4.77 -20.13 19.23
N THR A 210 -3.67 -20.22 18.47
CA THR A 210 -2.32 -20.43 19.01
C THR A 210 -1.49 -19.16 19.07
N ASP A 211 -1.92 -18.12 18.36
CA ASP A 211 -1.18 -16.89 18.13
C ASP A 211 0.22 -17.12 17.53
N LYS A 212 0.35 -18.18 16.73
CA LYS A 212 1.58 -18.51 16.01
C LYS A 212 1.42 -18.25 14.54
N ALA A 213 2.48 -17.72 13.93
CA ALA A 213 2.55 -17.51 12.50
C ALA A 213 2.54 -18.87 11.77
N ARG A 214 1.57 -19.08 10.89
CA ARG A 214 1.56 -20.18 9.91
C ARG A 214 2.46 -19.85 8.71
N VAL A 215 2.53 -18.57 8.36
CA VAL A 215 3.38 -18.04 7.30
C VAL A 215 3.98 -16.71 7.74
N ILE A 216 5.24 -16.49 7.44
CA ILE A 216 5.92 -15.20 7.62
C ILE A 216 6.45 -14.75 6.26
N PHE A 217 6.18 -13.48 5.94
CA PHE A 217 6.63 -12.82 4.74
C PHE A 217 7.66 -11.73 5.09
N GLU A 218 8.74 -11.68 4.32
CA GLU A 218 9.70 -10.57 4.30
C GLU A 218 9.68 -9.97 2.90
N VAL A 219 9.52 -8.65 2.80
CA VAL A 219 9.39 -7.90 1.55
C VAL A 219 10.66 -7.08 1.32
N LYS A 220 11.32 -7.28 0.18
CA LYS A 220 12.52 -6.52 -0.20
C LYS A 220 12.30 -5.78 -1.50
N THR A 221 12.54 -4.47 -1.52
CA THR A 221 12.15 -3.58 -2.63
C THR A 221 13.33 -2.92 -3.37
N SER A 222 14.59 -3.14 -2.99
CA SER A 222 15.74 -2.38 -3.53
C SER A 222 16.40 -3.02 -4.75
N ALA A 223 17.04 -2.19 -5.59
CA ALA A 223 17.89 -2.61 -6.71
C ALA A 223 19.20 -3.33 -6.28
N SER A 224 19.67 -3.15 -5.03
CA SER A 224 20.88 -3.83 -4.52
C SER A 224 20.53 -5.19 -3.88
N MET A 225 20.26 -6.19 -4.73
CA MET A 225 19.75 -7.50 -4.32
C MET A 225 20.64 -8.24 -3.31
N SER A 226 21.97 -8.27 -3.46
CA SER A 226 22.82 -9.16 -2.66
C SER A 226 22.71 -8.93 -1.13
N THR A 227 22.83 -7.67 -0.67
CA THR A 227 22.73 -7.36 0.77
C THR A 227 21.33 -7.61 1.31
N GLN A 228 20.29 -7.26 0.54
CA GLN A 228 18.91 -7.48 0.98
C GLN A 228 18.57 -8.97 1.11
N LEU A 229 19.04 -9.80 0.18
CA LEU A 229 18.84 -11.25 0.24
C LEU A 229 19.51 -11.87 1.47
N TYR A 230 20.74 -11.48 1.82
CA TYR A 230 21.39 -11.96 3.04
C TYR A 230 20.63 -11.55 4.31
N THR A 231 20.17 -10.30 4.39
CA THR A 231 19.39 -9.84 5.54
C THR A 231 18.05 -10.55 5.64
N ALA A 232 17.37 -10.79 4.51
CA ALA A 232 16.07 -11.44 4.48
C ALA A 232 16.12 -12.86 5.06
N VAL A 233 17.16 -13.63 4.74
CA VAL A 233 17.35 -14.98 5.32
C VAL A 233 17.47 -14.90 6.84
N GLY A 234 18.31 -13.99 7.35
CA GLY A 234 18.49 -13.80 8.79
C GLY A 234 17.22 -13.37 9.50
N GLN A 235 16.49 -12.41 8.92
CA GLN A 235 15.22 -11.91 9.44
C GLN A 235 14.15 -13.01 9.46
N LEU A 236 13.93 -13.72 8.35
CA LEU A 236 12.94 -14.81 8.29
C LEU A 236 13.25 -15.92 9.29
N ALA A 237 14.51 -16.33 9.42
CA ALA A 237 14.92 -17.33 10.40
C ALA A 237 14.68 -16.86 11.85
N TYR A 238 15.03 -15.61 12.15
CA TYR A 238 14.80 -15.00 13.47
C TYR A 238 13.30 -14.87 13.78
N TYR A 239 12.51 -14.39 12.82
CA TYR A 239 11.07 -14.23 12.98
C TYR A 239 10.34 -15.56 13.15
N ARG A 240 10.75 -16.62 12.45
CA ARG A 240 10.26 -17.97 12.69
C ARG A 240 10.47 -18.39 14.14
N HIS A 241 11.65 -18.13 14.68
CA HIS A 241 11.96 -18.45 16.07
C HIS A 241 11.09 -17.67 17.06
N CYS A 242 10.88 -16.37 16.82
CA CYS A 242 10.11 -15.51 17.73
C CYS A 242 8.60 -15.74 17.65
N PHE A 243 8.05 -15.86 16.44
CA PHE A 243 6.61 -15.76 16.18
C PHE A 243 6.00 -17.04 15.61
N GLY A 244 6.83 -17.95 15.09
CA GLY A 244 6.39 -19.18 14.45
C GLY A 244 6.71 -20.45 15.24
N ASN A 245 6.79 -21.55 14.51
CA ASN A 245 7.17 -22.88 14.94
C ASN A 245 7.94 -23.62 13.82
N ALA A 246 8.14 -24.92 13.97
CA ALA A 246 8.87 -25.73 12.99
C ALA A 246 8.12 -25.86 11.64
N ASP A 247 6.81 -25.68 11.62
CA ASP A 247 5.99 -25.83 10.42
C ASP A 247 5.66 -24.48 9.75
N THR A 248 6.06 -23.36 10.37
CA THR A 248 5.88 -22.02 9.80
C THR A 248 6.61 -21.91 8.46
N LYS A 249 5.84 -21.61 7.41
CA LYS A 249 6.39 -21.33 6.08
C LYS A 249 7.03 -19.95 6.06
N LEU A 250 8.16 -19.84 5.37
CA LEU A 250 8.90 -18.60 5.20
C LEU A 250 8.86 -18.19 3.74
N ILE A 251 8.50 -16.94 3.49
CA ILE A 251 8.33 -16.43 2.14
C ILE A 251 9.08 -15.10 2.01
N LEU A 252 10.00 -15.03 1.07
CA LEU A 252 10.60 -13.79 0.61
C LEU A 252 9.76 -13.25 -0.56
N VAL A 253 9.43 -11.97 -0.53
CA VAL A 253 8.67 -11.29 -1.58
C VAL A 253 9.51 -10.19 -2.21
N LEU A 254 9.65 -10.27 -3.54
CA LEU A 254 10.47 -9.38 -4.36
C LEU A 254 9.62 -8.74 -5.48
N PRO A 255 10.03 -7.59 -6.04
CA PRO A 255 9.39 -7.01 -7.21
C PRO A 255 9.48 -7.96 -8.41
N ALA A 256 8.42 -8.04 -9.22
CA ALA A 256 8.41 -8.85 -10.44
C ALA A 256 9.53 -8.50 -11.43
N SER A 257 9.95 -7.23 -11.47
CA SER A 257 11.08 -6.77 -12.28
C SER A 257 12.41 -7.44 -11.94
N THR A 258 12.52 -8.09 -10.78
CA THR A 258 13.75 -8.79 -10.35
C THR A 258 13.77 -10.27 -10.73
N ALA A 259 12.66 -10.82 -11.23
CA ALA A 259 12.51 -12.24 -11.50
C ALA A 259 13.52 -12.77 -12.54
N SER A 260 13.83 -11.98 -13.59
CA SER A 260 14.77 -12.39 -14.64
C SER A 260 16.21 -12.51 -14.15
N ASP A 261 16.58 -11.70 -13.15
CA ASP A 261 17.95 -11.56 -12.69
C ASP A 261 18.19 -12.31 -11.36
N PHE A 262 17.14 -12.95 -10.84
CA PHE A 262 17.19 -13.69 -9.59
C PHE A 262 17.88 -15.05 -9.76
N ALA A 263 19.18 -15.08 -9.51
CA ALA A 263 20.02 -16.28 -9.63
C ALA A 263 20.15 -17.11 -8.32
N ALA A 264 19.46 -16.73 -7.25
CA ALA A 264 19.64 -17.34 -5.92
C ALA A 264 18.55 -18.37 -5.54
N ALA A 265 17.73 -18.81 -6.50
CA ALA A 265 16.57 -19.67 -6.21
C ALA A 265 16.92 -20.95 -5.46
N GLU A 266 17.97 -21.67 -5.87
CA GLU A 266 18.40 -22.91 -5.20
C GLU A 266 18.79 -22.67 -3.74
N PHE A 267 19.50 -21.57 -3.45
CA PHE A 267 19.92 -21.23 -2.09
C PHE A 267 18.73 -20.96 -1.15
N PHE A 268 17.68 -20.31 -1.64
CA PHE A 268 16.47 -20.07 -0.84
C PHE A 268 15.64 -21.34 -0.67
N ASP A 269 15.57 -22.21 -1.69
CA ASP A 269 14.92 -23.52 -1.60
C ASP A 269 15.60 -24.43 -0.56
N ASP A 270 16.93 -24.47 -0.56
CA ASP A 270 17.74 -25.20 0.44
C ASP A 270 17.51 -24.66 1.87
N ALA A 271 17.23 -23.37 2.01
CA ALA A 271 16.88 -22.73 3.27
C ALA A 271 15.41 -22.92 3.67
N ASN A 272 14.61 -23.63 2.86
CA ASN A 272 13.15 -23.77 3.00
C ASN A 272 12.43 -22.41 3.05
N ILE A 273 12.92 -21.45 2.25
CA ILE A 273 12.32 -20.14 2.06
C ILE A 273 11.81 -20.09 0.63
N GLN A 274 10.50 -19.91 0.47
CA GLN A 274 9.92 -19.73 -0.85
C GLN A 274 10.10 -18.29 -1.31
N VAL A 275 10.26 -18.08 -2.61
CA VAL A 275 10.41 -16.74 -3.19
C VAL A 275 9.22 -16.46 -4.08
N LEU A 276 8.55 -15.34 -3.81
CA LEU A 276 7.47 -14.79 -4.62
C LEU A 276 7.90 -13.47 -5.26
N PHE A 277 7.42 -13.27 -6.47
CA PHE A 277 7.59 -12.07 -7.25
C PHE A 277 6.24 -11.39 -7.40
N GLY A 278 6.16 -10.11 -7.04
CA GLY A 278 4.91 -9.37 -7.02
C GLY A 278 4.92 -8.10 -7.87
N GLU A 279 3.80 -7.84 -8.53
CA GLU A 279 3.50 -6.60 -9.26
C GLU A 279 1.98 -6.40 -9.32
N ALA A 280 1.51 -5.18 -9.06
CA ALA A 280 0.10 -4.79 -9.19
C ALA A 280 -0.92 -5.76 -8.51
N GLY A 281 -0.56 -6.35 -7.36
CA GLY A 281 -1.41 -7.28 -6.60
C GLY A 281 -1.43 -8.71 -7.13
N VAL A 282 -0.60 -9.04 -8.12
CA VAL A 282 -0.34 -10.41 -8.57
C VAL A 282 0.96 -10.87 -7.95
N PHE A 283 0.98 -12.09 -7.40
CA PHE A 283 2.13 -12.68 -6.73
C PHE A 283 2.35 -14.11 -7.21
N GLU A 284 3.53 -14.40 -7.73
CA GLU A 284 3.86 -15.69 -8.34
C GLU A 284 5.24 -16.19 -7.91
N SER A 285 5.39 -17.51 -7.79
CA SER A 285 6.70 -18.13 -7.55
C SER A 285 7.58 -18.12 -8.80
N SER A 286 8.86 -18.42 -8.65
CA SER A 286 9.78 -18.65 -9.79
C SER A 286 9.31 -19.77 -10.75
N LYS A 287 8.38 -20.63 -10.31
CA LYS A 287 7.79 -21.71 -11.10
C LYS A 287 6.44 -21.32 -11.73
N GLY A 288 6.01 -20.06 -11.58
CA GLY A 288 4.72 -19.55 -12.08
C GLY A 288 3.52 -20.01 -11.27
N GLU A 289 3.72 -20.39 -10.00
CA GLU A 289 2.61 -20.74 -9.11
C GLU A 289 2.09 -19.49 -8.41
N SER A 290 0.77 -19.25 -8.46
CA SER A 290 0.17 -18.12 -7.77
C SER A 290 0.28 -18.25 -6.24
N LEU A 291 0.20 -17.13 -5.53
CA LEU A 291 0.19 -17.07 -4.06
C LEU A 291 -0.87 -18.02 -3.46
N GLU A 292 -2.06 -18.10 -4.05
CA GLU A 292 -3.13 -19.00 -3.61
C GLU A 292 -2.71 -20.46 -3.67
N LYS A 293 -2.06 -20.86 -4.77
CA LYS A 293 -1.58 -22.22 -4.93
C LYS A 293 -0.46 -22.54 -3.94
N VAL A 294 0.44 -21.58 -3.72
CA VAL A 294 1.52 -21.67 -2.73
C VAL A 294 0.97 -21.83 -1.29
N LEU A 295 -0.11 -21.14 -0.99
CA LEU A 295 -0.77 -21.16 0.32
C LEU A 295 -1.87 -22.21 0.49
N SER A 296 -2.18 -23.00 -0.55
CA SER A 296 -3.27 -24.00 -0.56
C SER A 296 -3.22 -25.10 0.51
N SER A 297 -2.11 -25.23 1.23
CA SER A 297 -1.98 -26.17 2.36
C SER A 297 -2.18 -25.50 3.73
N ILE A 298 -2.53 -24.21 3.74
CA ILE A 298 -2.67 -23.34 4.91
C ILE A 298 -4.05 -22.71 4.94
N LEU A 299 -4.49 -22.20 3.78
CA LEU A 299 -5.89 -21.92 3.48
C LEU A 299 -6.60 -23.28 3.32
#